data_AF-A0A7Z7AX73-F1
#
_entry.id   AF-A0A7Z7AX73-F1
#
_cell.length_a   1.000
_cell.length_b   1.000
_cell.length_c   1.000
_cell.angle_alpha   90.00
_cell.angle_beta   90.00
_cell.angle_gamma   90.00
#
_symmetry.space_group_name_H-M   'P 1'
#
loop_
_entity.id
_entity.type
_entity.pdbx_description
1 polymer ?
#
loop_
_entity_poly.entity_id
_entity_poly.type
_entity_poly.pdbx_seq_one_letter_code
_entity_poly.pdbx_strand_id
1 'polypeptide(L)'
;MKKNTLNYIVDIPLLAQSVIVSVTGVVLMFAGHGTSLLGYSSRELLQFHEQIGLLMVAFSVIHLVLHWKWMACTTRNFFSSKSRSPVICEAVYPVED
;
A
#
# COMPACT_ATOMS: atom_id res chain seq x y z
N MET A 1 22.99 -1.73 -5.11
CA MET A 1 21.99 -2.61 -4.46
C MET A 1 21.22 -3.31 -5.57
N LYS A 2 20.89 -4.59 -5.40
CA LYS A 2 20.11 -5.32 -6.42
C LYS A 2 18.68 -4.72 -6.45
N LYS A 3 18.03 -4.68 -7.61
CA LYS A 3 16.74 -3.97 -7.84
C LYS A 3 15.59 -4.51 -6.97
N ASN A 4 15.51 -5.82 -6.88
CA ASN A 4 14.74 -6.58 -5.91
C ASN A 4 14.77 -6.05 -4.46
N THR A 5 15.94 -5.69 -3.95
CA THR A 5 16.14 -5.21 -2.59
C THR A 5 15.50 -3.84 -2.43
N LEU A 6 15.54 -3.00 -3.46
CA LEU A 6 14.90 -1.68 -3.47
C LEU A 6 13.37 -1.81 -3.48
N ASN A 7 12.82 -2.71 -4.29
CA ASN A 7 11.38 -2.98 -4.32
C ASN A 7 10.88 -3.44 -2.94
N TYR A 8 11.57 -4.40 -2.33
CA TYR A 8 11.22 -4.92 -1.01
C TYR A 8 11.32 -3.85 0.09
N ILE A 9 12.32 -2.95 0.00
CA ILE A 9 12.50 -1.82 0.91
C ILE A 9 11.37 -0.79 0.80
N VAL A 10 10.72 -0.64 -0.35
CA VAL A 10 9.57 0.27 -0.51
C VAL A 10 8.27 -0.39 -0.07
N ASP A 11 8.13 -1.69 -0.34
CA ASP A 11 6.90 -2.43 -0.08
C ASP A 11 6.68 -2.69 1.42
N ILE A 12 7.74 -3.03 2.17
CA ILE A 12 7.63 -3.23 3.63
C ILE A 12 7.09 -2.00 4.38
N PRO A 13 7.68 -0.79 4.26
CA PRO A 13 7.17 0.38 4.95
C PRO A 13 5.80 0.80 4.41
N LEU A 14 5.49 0.57 3.13
CA LEU A 14 4.15 0.78 2.58
C LEU A 14 3.11 -0.13 3.25
N LEU A 15 3.43 -1.42 3.40
CA LEU A 15 2.56 -2.38 4.07
C LEU A 15 2.37 -1.99 5.55
N ALA A 16 3.47 -1.72 6.25
CA ALA A 16 3.45 -1.36 7.67
C ALA A 16 2.59 -0.11 7.94
N GLN A 17 2.80 0.97 7.18
CA GLN A 17 2.02 2.19 7.38
C GLN A 17 0.54 2.00 6.99
N SER A 18 0.24 1.17 5.99
CA SER A 18 -1.16 0.87 5.63
C SER A 18 -1.92 0.22 6.79
N VAL A 19 -1.26 -0.69 7.52
CA VAL A 19 -1.85 -1.34 8.70
C VAL A 19 -2.08 -0.31 9.81
N ILE A 20 -1.09 0.55 10.08
CA ILE A 20 -1.20 1.59 11.12
C ILE A 20 -2.34 2.57 10.81
N VAL A 21 -2.42 3.08 9.58
CA VAL A 21 -3.48 4.01 9.14
C VAL A 21 -4.85 3.31 9.18
N SER A 22 -4.92 2.04 8.79
CA SER A 22 -6.18 1.28 8.84
C SER A 22 -6.67 1.08 10.27
N VAL A 23 -5.79 0.68 11.21
CA VAL A 23 -6.14 0.51 12.63
C VAL A 23 -6.57 1.83 13.25
N THR A 24 -5.80 2.90 13.05
CA THR A 24 -6.14 4.23 13.57
C THR A 24 -7.43 4.77 12.97
N GLY A 25 -7.70 4.53 11.69
CA GLY A 25 -8.96 4.91 11.03
C GLY A 25 -10.17 4.17 11.59
N VAL A 26 -10.05 2.85 11.81
CA VAL A 26 -11.12 2.06 12.45
C VAL A 26 -11.38 2.56 13.87
N VAL A 27 -10.33 2.83 14.64
CA VAL A 27 -10.46 3.42 15.99
C VAL A 27 -11.17 4.77 15.91
N LEU A 28 -10.75 5.67 15.02
CA LEU A 28 -11.36 6.99 14.86
C LEU A 28 -12.83 6.93 14.45
N MET A 29 -13.22 5.92 13.66
CA MET A 29 -14.62 5.72 13.25
C MET A 29 -15.55 5.41 14.42
N PHE A 30 -15.06 4.67 15.42
CA PHE A 30 -15.81 4.38 16.65
C PHE A 30 -15.51 5.36 17.79
N ALA A 31 -14.51 6.21 17.60
CA ALA A 31 -14.13 7.23 18.56
C ALA A 31 -15.08 8.44 18.47
N GLY A 32 -16.21 8.37 19.18
CA GLY A 32 -16.99 9.56 19.46
C GLY A 32 -16.14 10.61 20.20
N HIS A 33 -16.58 11.88 20.18
CA HIS A 33 -15.91 13.12 20.66
C HIS A 33 -15.23 13.13 22.07
N GLY A 34 -15.08 12.00 22.75
CA GLY A 34 -14.34 11.85 24.01
C GLY A 34 -13.73 10.47 24.29
N THR A 35 -13.62 9.57 23.30
CA THR A 35 -12.97 8.27 23.54
C THR A 35 -11.45 8.38 23.39
N SER A 36 -10.75 8.08 24.47
CA SER A 36 -9.29 7.99 24.46
C SER A 36 -8.86 6.53 24.23
N LEU A 37 -8.01 6.28 23.24
CA LEU A 37 -7.38 4.97 23.03
C LEU A 37 -5.95 5.02 23.57
N LEU A 38 -5.58 4.06 24.43
CA LEU A 38 -4.22 3.94 24.99
C LEU A 38 -3.72 5.23 25.68
N GLY A 39 -4.62 6.10 26.16
CA GLY A 39 -4.29 7.38 26.80
C GLY A 39 -4.14 8.56 25.84
N TYR A 40 -4.23 8.35 24.53
CA TYR A 40 -4.23 9.42 23.52
C TYR A 40 -5.63 9.92 23.23
N SER A 41 -5.78 11.23 23.05
CA SER A 41 -7.04 11.84 22.67
C SER A 41 -7.39 11.54 21.20
N SER A 42 -8.69 11.56 20.86
CA SER A 42 -9.14 11.35 19.47
C SER A 42 -8.56 12.39 18.50
N ARG A 43 -8.27 13.60 18.98
CA ARG A 43 -7.61 14.66 18.18
C ARG A 43 -6.17 14.32 17.83
N GLU A 44 -5.40 13.82 18.78
CA GLU A 44 -4.01 13.41 18.54
C GLU A 44 -3.96 12.23 17.58
N LEU A 45 -4.83 11.22 17.78
CA LEU A 45 -4.95 10.09 16.87
C LEU A 45 -5.34 10.53 15.46
N LEU A 46 -6.24 11.51 15.32
CA LEU A 46 -6.60 12.09 14.03
C LEU A 46 -5.41 12.78 13.36
N GLN A 47 -4.64 13.57 14.10
CA GLN A 47 -3.44 14.22 13.56
C GLN A 47 -2.42 13.21 13.06
N PHE A 48 -2.15 12.16 13.85
CA PHE A 48 -1.25 11.08 13.41
C PHE A 48 -1.80 10.30 12.21
N HIS A 49 -3.10 10.02 12.20
CA HIS A 49 -3.75 9.33 11.10
C HIS A 49 -3.62 10.12 9.79
N GLU A 50 -3.86 11.43 9.81
CA GLU A 50 -3.73 12.30 8.64
C GLU A 50 -2.27 12.40 8.15
N GLN A 51 -1.30 12.57 9.07
CA GLN A 51 0.11 12.68 8.73
C GLN A 51 0.67 11.39 8.12
N ILE A 52 0.40 10.25 8.75
CA ILE A 52 0.83 8.93 8.25
C ILE A 52 0.04 8.57 6.99
N GLY A 53 -1.24 8.94 6.92
CA GLY A 53 -2.07 8.77 5.72
C GLY A 53 -1.51 9.51 4.50
N LEU A 54 -1.05 10.75 4.68
CA LEU A 54 -0.40 11.50 3.60
C LEU A 54 0.90 10.82 3.13
N LEU A 55 1.71 10.33 4.08
CA LEU A 55 2.91 9.56 3.77
C LEU A 55 2.57 8.27 3.00
N MET A 56 1.48 7.60 3.38
CA MET A 56 1.00 6.36 2.74
C MET A 56 0.58 6.59 1.30
N VAL A 57 -0.07 7.71 1.01
CA VAL A 57 -0.39 8.11 -0.37
C VAL A 57 0.90 8.30 -1.18
N ALA A 58 1.89 9.01 -0.65
CA ALA A 58 3.16 9.23 -1.35
C ALA A 58 3.91 7.92 -1.66
N PHE A 59 4.02 7.02 -0.67
CA PHE A 59 4.64 5.70 -0.88
C PHE A 59 3.83 4.82 -1.84
N SER A 60 2.50 4.90 -1.80
CA SER A 60 1.64 4.16 -2.73
C SER A 60 1.89 4.60 -4.17
N VAL A 61 2.02 5.91 -4.42
CA VAL A 61 2.35 6.42 -5.77
C VAL A 61 3.71 5.91 -6.23
N ILE A 62 4.73 5.94 -5.37
CA ILE A 62 6.07 5.41 -5.69
C ILE A 62 5.99 3.91 -6.02
N HIS A 63 5.27 3.14 -5.22
CA HIS A 63 5.05 1.71 -5.47
C HIS A 63 4.35 1.47 -6.82
N LEU A 64 3.28 2.21 -7.14
CA LEU A 64 2.59 2.09 -8.42
C LEU A 64 3.49 2.41 -9.62
N VAL A 65 4.38 3.40 -9.49
CA VAL A 65 5.35 3.74 -10.53
C VAL A 65 6.39 2.63 -10.70
N LEU A 66 6.92 2.09 -9.59
CA LEU A 66 7.88 0.97 -9.61
C LEU A 66 7.27 -0.28 -10.26
N HIS A 67 6.01 -0.60 -9.92
CA HIS A 67 5.30 -1.77 -10.40
C HIS A 67 4.46 -1.52 -11.66
N TRP A 68 4.56 -0.34 -12.28
CA TRP A 68 3.72 0.09 -13.41
C TRP A 68 3.70 -0.92 -14.57
N LYS A 69 4.86 -1.49 -14.91
CA LYS A 69 4.99 -2.48 -16.01
C LYS A 69 4.22 -3.77 -15.71
N TRP A 70 4.32 -4.26 -14.48
CA TRP A 70 3.56 -5.41 -14.02
C TRP A 70 2.06 -5.08 -13.99
N MET A 71 1.68 -3.94 -13.42
CA MET A 71 0.29 -3.53 -13.30
C MET A 71 -0.38 -3.35 -14.68
N ALA A 72 0.32 -2.80 -15.67
CA ALA A 72 -0.15 -2.71 -17.05
C ALA A 72 -0.34 -4.09 -17.72
N CYS A 73 0.56 -5.05 -17.48
CA CYS A 73 0.42 -6.44 -17.95
C CYS A 73 -0.82 -7.09 -17.32
N THR A 74 -0.95 -7.01 -15.99
CA THR A 74 -2.04 -7.57 -15.21
C THR A 74 -3.39 -6.94 -15.59
N THR A 75 -3.45 -5.62 -15.72
CA THR A 75 -4.67 -4.88 -16.12
C THR A 75 -5.10 -5.28 -17.52
N ARG A 76 -4.16 -5.33 -18.48
CA ARG A 76 -4.45 -5.77 -19.84
C ARG A 76 -4.95 -7.22 -19.88
N ASN A 77 -4.43 -8.11 -19.03
CA ASN A 77 -4.91 -9.48 -18.93
C ASN A 77 -6.31 -9.56 -18.29
N PHE A 78 -6.58 -8.74 -17.28
CA PHE A 78 -7.89 -8.68 -16.62
C PHE A 78 -8.99 -8.20 -17.57
N PHE A 79 -8.72 -7.20 -18.40
CA PHE A 79 -9.68 -6.68 -19.38
C PHE A 79 -9.74 -7.50 -20.69
N SER A 80 -8.67 -8.20 -21.05
CA SER A 80 -8.64 -9.08 -22.21
C SER A 80 -9.13 -10.47 -21.79
N SER A 81 -10.44 -10.72 -21.87
CA SER A 81 -11.15 -12.00 -21.64
C SER A 81 -10.60 -13.22 -22.43
N LYS A 82 -9.56 -13.05 -23.26
CA LYS A 82 -8.80 -14.17 -23.81
C LYS A 82 -7.76 -14.64 -22.80
N SER A 83 -8.08 -15.76 -22.14
CA SER A 83 -7.18 -16.62 -21.36
C SER A 83 -5.78 -16.69 -21.98
N ARG A 84 -4.89 -15.78 -21.58
CA ARG A 84 -3.45 -15.98 -21.64
C ARG A 84 -3.03 -16.17 -20.20
N SER A 85 -2.61 -17.40 -19.89
CA SER A 85 -2.26 -17.81 -18.54
C SER A 85 -1.30 -16.82 -17.88
N PRO A 86 -1.45 -16.57 -16.56
CA PRO A 86 -0.61 -15.64 -15.79
C PRO A 86 0.90 -15.92 -15.90
N VAL A 87 1.26 -17.17 -16.27
CA VAL A 87 2.61 -17.64 -16.56
C VAL A 87 3.37 -16.79 -17.60
N ILE A 88 2.71 -16.12 -18.55
CA ILE A 88 3.42 -15.29 -19.55
C ILE A 88 3.87 -13.93 -18.98
N CYS A 89 3.09 -13.28 -18.11
CA CYS A 89 3.55 -12.02 -17.49
C CYS A 89 4.72 -12.30 -16.54
N GLU A 90 4.69 -13.43 -15.82
CA GLU A 90 5.79 -13.92 -14.96
C GLU A 90 7.06 -14.28 -15.76
N ALA A 91 6.91 -14.93 -16.92
CA ALA A 91 8.04 -15.32 -17.76
C ALA A 91 8.67 -14.15 -18.55
N VAL A 92 7.91 -13.09 -18.82
CA VAL A 92 8.41 -11.89 -19.53
C VAL A 92 8.98 -10.85 -18.57
N TYR A 93 8.43 -10.78 -17.36
CA TYR A 93 8.94 -9.96 -16.26
C TYR A 93 9.10 -10.90 -15.07
N PRO A 94 10.23 -11.62 -14.96
CA PRO A 94 10.52 -12.33 -13.73
C PRO A 94 10.32 -11.31 -12.62
N VAL A 95 9.46 -11.64 -11.65
CA VAL A 95 9.41 -10.92 -10.38
C VAL A 95 10.86 -10.93 -9.93
N GLU A 96 11.54 -9.79 -10.10
CA GLU A 96 12.98 -9.69 -9.85
C GLU A 96 13.14 -9.89 -8.34
N ASP A 97 13.39 -11.15 -7.95
CA ASP A 97 13.82 -11.62 -6.63
C ASP A 97 15.15 -11.04 -6.25
#